data_AF-A0A1J5EN29-F1
#
_entry.id   AF-A0A1J5EN29-F1
#
_cell.length_a   1.000
_cell.length_b   1.000
_cell.length_c   1.000
_cell.angle_alpha   90.00
_cell.angle_beta   90.00
_cell.angle_gamma   90.00
#
_symmetry.space_group_name_H-M   'P 1'
#
loop_
_entity.id
_entity.type
_entity.pdbx_description
1 polymer ?
#
loop_
_entity_poly.entity_id
_entity_poly.type
_entity_poly.pdbx_seq_one_letter_code
_entity_poly.pdbx_strand_id
1 'polypeptide(L)'
;MKIAANTFVAIDYCLTLDSGEEIDRSQAGQPLTFITGTGQIIPGLEKALTGMRTGDTAKVTVEAADAYGPIREDLVHEVPKTHFPADADIQPGMAFQAEGPQGPFMIVVQTVTDQTVTVDLNHPMAGKRLHFDVTVQEVREPAADDLSAAADAGCGCGCGGDEADGCGCGSGDAEKKGGCGCR
;
A
#
# COMPACT_ATOMS: atom_id res chain seq x y z
N MET A 1 -8.38 -24.54 -9.08
CA MET A 1 -8.90 -23.48 -9.97
C MET A 1 -7.71 -22.71 -10.55
N LYS A 2 -7.84 -22.05 -11.72
CA LYS A 2 -6.80 -21.13 -12.21
C LYS A 2 -7.13 -19.72 -11.74
N ILE A 3 -6.13 -18.92 -11.41
CA ILE A 3 -6.31 -17.51 -11.10
C ILE A 3 -6.77 -16.78 -12.38
N ALA A 4 -7.92 -16.13 -12.30
CA ALA A 4 -8.53 -15.32 -13.35
C ALA A 4 -9.02 -13.98 -12.77
N ALA A 5 -9.50 -13.06 -13.61
CA ALA A 5 -10.10 -11.82 -13.12
C ALA A 5 -11.26 -12.10 -12.15
N ASN A 6 -11.37 -11.29 -11.09
CA ASN A 6 -12.36 -11.43 -10.02
C ASN A 6 -12.30 -12.79 -9.30
N THR A 7 -11.09 -13.26 -8.98
CA THR A 7 -10.86 -14.49 -8.19
C THR A 7 -10.26 -14.12 -6.82
N PHE A 8 -10.69 -14.79 -5.75
CA PHE A 8 -10.04 -14.67 -4.45
C PHE A 8 -8.78 -15.52 -4.44
N VAL A 9 -7.66 -14.91 -4.06
CA VAL A 9 -6.36 -15.56 -4.01
C VAL A 9 -5.71 -15.27 -2.67
N ALA A 10 -5.24 -16.33 -2.01
CA ALA A 10 -4.35 -16.24 -0.86
C ALA A 10 -2.93 -16.62 -1.30
N ILE A 11 -1.99 -15.69 -1.16
CA ILE A 11 -0.58 -15.94 -1.48
C ILE A 11 0.31 -15.68 -0.27
N ASP A 12 1.33 -16.50 -0.12
CA ASP A 12 2.52 -16.10 0.62
C ASP A 12 3.48 -15.39 -0.34
N TYR A 13 4.08 -14.29 0.10
CA TYR A 13 5.04 -13.54 -0.70
C TYR A 13 6.28 -13.19 0.12
N CYS A 14 7.43 -13.15 -0.53
CA CYS A 14 8.65 -12.60 0.01
C CYS A 14 9.19 -11.57 -0.98
N LEU A 15 9.36 -10.34 -0.52
CA LEU A 15 9.87 -9.21 -1.28
C LEU A 15 11.34 -9.02 -0.93
N THR A 16 12.19 -9.19 -1.95
CA THR A 16 13.63 -8.95 -1.87
C THR A 16 14.07 -7.88 -2.87
N LEU A 17 15.06 -7.09 -2.48
CA LEU A 17 15.73 -6.15 -3.39
C LEU A 17 16.85 -6.84 -4.16
N ASP A 18 17.32 -6.18 -5.22
CA ASP A 18 18.51 -6.59 -5.98
C ASP A 18 19.78 -6.73 -5.11
N SER A 19 19.82 -5.99 -3.99
CA SER A 19 20.88 -6.10 -2.98
C SER A 19 20.83 -7.40 -2.15
N GLY A 20 19.77 -8.20 -2.29
CA GLY A 20 19.50 -9.39 -1.46
C GLY A 20 18.86 -9.07 -0.10
N GLU A 21 18.49 -7.82 0.14
CA GLU A 21 17.79 -7.41 1.38
C GLU A 21 16.30 -7.76 1.29
N GLU A 22 15.79 -8.51 2.28
CA GLU A 22 14.36 -8.78 2.45
C GLU A 22 13.70 -7.53 3.04
N ILE A 23 12.82 -6.90 2.27
CA ILE A 23 12.12 -5.68 2.67
C ILE A 23 10.79 -6.00 3.32
N ASP A 24 10.10 -6.99 2.77
CA ASP A 24 8.79 -7.39 3.26
C ASP A 24 8.56 -8.88 3.02
N ARG A 25 7.76 -9.50 3.87
CA ARG A 25 7.36 -10.89 3.71
C ARG A 25 6.02 -11.16 4.37
N SER A 26 5.23 -12.05 3.77
CA SER A 26 4.07 -12.62 4.44
C SER A 26 4.53 -13.40 5.68
N GLN A 27 3.81 -13.23 6.79
CA GLN A 27 4.08 -14.03 7.98
C GLN A 27 3.55 -15.45 7.77
N ALA A 28 4.30 -16.43 8.27
CA ALA A 28 3.89 -17.83 8.21
C ALA A 28 2.52 -18.02 8.89
N GLY A 29 1.50 -18.38 8.10
CA GLY A 29 0.12 -18.54 8.55
C GLY A 29 -0.77 -17.31 8.38
N GLN A 30 -0.25 -16.20 7.85
CA GLN A 30 -1.00 -15.01 7.44
C GLN A 30 -0.73 -14.73 5.95
N PRO A 31 -1.29 -15.56 5.04
CA PRO A 31 -1.17 -15.30 3.62
C PRO A 31 -1.87 -13.98 3.27
N LEU A 32 -1.28 -13.23 2.35
CA LEU A 32 -1.92 -12.04 1.80
C LEU A 32 -3.09 -12.47 0.94
N THR A 33 -4.29 -12.03 1.32
CA THR A 33 -5.53 -12.30 0.59
C THR A 33 -5.93 -11.07 -0.20
N PHE A 34 -6.21 -11.26 -1.48
CA PHE A 34 -6.63 -10.18 -2.36
C PHE A 34 -7.51 -10.74 -3.48
N ILE A 35 -8.25 -9.86 -4.12
CA ILE A 35 -9.06 -10.20 -5.29
C ILE A 35 -8.31 -9.75 -6.55
N THR A 36 -8.24 -10.62 -7.54
CA THR A 36 -7.60 -10.29 -8.82
C THR A 36 -8.48 -9.32 -9.61
N GLY A 37 -7.91 -8.28 -10.21
CA GLY A 37 -8.63 -7.32 -11.04
C GLY A 37 -9.34 -6.19 -10.29
N THR A 38 -9.13 -6.07 -8.98
CA THR A 38 -9.58 -4.93 -8.16
C THR A 38 -8.50 -3.86 -7.99
N GLY A 39 -7.28 -4.09 -8.51
CA GLY A 39 -6.17 -3.15 -8.38
C GLY A 39 -5.60 -3.06 -6.95
N GLN A 40 -5.87 -4.03 -6.09
CA GLN A 40 -5.34 -4.09 -4.71
C GLN A 40 -3.84 -4.38 -4.65
N ILE A 41 -3.27 -4.97 -5.71
CA ILE A 41 -1.85 -5.31 -5.81
C ILE A 41 -1.24 -4.68 -7.05
N ILE A 42 0.09 -4.60 -7.08
CA ILE A 42 0.84 -4.06 -8.20
C ILE A 42 0.57 -4.85 -9.50
N PRO A 43 0.42 -4.17 -10.65
CA PRO A 43 0.02 -4.80 -11.90
C PRO A 43 1.06 -5.83 -12.40
N GLY A 44 2.35 -5.62 -12.09
CA GLY A 44 3.40 -6.58 -12.42
C GLY A 44 3.22 -7.92 -11.70
N LEU A 45 2.80 -7.90 -10.44
CA LEU A 45 2.54 -9.11 -9.67
C LEU A 45 1.23 -9.77 -10.09
N GLU A 46 0.17 -8.98 -10.31
CA GLU A 46 -1.13 -9.49 -10.75
C GLU A 46 -1.04 -10.27 -12.07
N LYS A 47 -0.31 -9.72 -13.05
CA LYS A 47 -0.07 -10.37 -14.34
C LYS A 47 0.66 -11.70 -14.20
N ALA A 48 1.64 -11.77 -13.30
CA ALA A 48 2.43 -12.98 -13.10
C ALA A 48 1.66 -14.09 -12.38
N LEU A 49 0.74 -13.72 -11.48
CA LEU A 49 -0.15 -14.66 -10.79
C LEU A 49 -1.28 -15.17 -11.70
N THR A 50 -1.65 -14.40 -12.73
CA THR A 50 -2.71 -14.78 -13.67
C THR A 50 -2.40 -16.12 -14.34
N GLY A 51 -3.29 -17.10 -14.19
CA GLY A 51 -3.15 -18.44 -14.76
C GLY A 51 -2.48 -19.49 -13.86
N MET A 52 -1.89 -19.08 -12.72
CA MET A 52 -1.37 -20.01 -11.72
C MET A 52 -2.50 -20.75 -10.98
N ARG A 53 -2.14 -21.83 -10.29
CA ARG A 53 -3.06 -22.65 -9.49
C ARG A 53 -2.62 -22.71 -8.04
N THR A 54 -3.53 -23.13 -7.18
CA THR A 54 -3.24 -23.45 -5.78
C THR A 54 -2.07 -24.44 -5.68
N GLY A 55 -1.07 -24.10 -4.86
CA GLY A 55 0.17 -24.84 -4.66
C GLY A 55 1.31 -24.45 -5.60
N ASP A 56 1.07 -23.62 -6.62
CA ASP A 56 2.13 -23.16 -7.51
C ASP A 56 2.98 -22.08 -6.85
N THR A 57 4.29 -22.15 -7.09
CA THR A 57 5.25 -21.11 -6.69
C THR A 57 5.83 -20.44 -7.93
N ALA A 58 5.99 -19.12 -7.87
CA ALA A 58 6.59 -18.34 -8.94
C ALA A 58 7.53 -17.29 -8.37
N LYS A 59 8.62 -17.05 -9.09
CA LYS A 59 9.52 -15.94 -8.84
C LYS A 59 9.27 -14.87 -9.89
N VAL A 60 8.78 -13.73 -9.45
CA VAL A 60 8.40 -12.62 -10.32
C VAL A 60 9.36 -11.48 -10.05
N THR A 61 10.08 -11.07 -11.08
CA THR A 61 10.87 -9.83 -11.01
C THR A 61 10.00 -8.72 -11.58
N VAL A 62 9.65 -7.78 -10.72
CA VAL A 62 8.85 -6.61 -11.10
C VAL A 62 9.79 -5.41 -11.17
N GLU A 63 9.91 -4.86 -12.37
CA GLU A 63 10.62 -3.61 -12.59
C GLU A 63 9.90 -2.46 -11.85
N ALA A 64 10.64 -1.42 -11.47
CA ALA A 64 10.08 -0.30 -10.73
C ALA A 64 8.80 0.27 -11.37
N ALA A 65 8.76 0.35 -12.69
CA ALA A 65 7.62 0.85 -13.46
C ALA A 65 6.31 0.05 -13.27
N ASP A 66 6.40 -1.26 -13.05
CA ASP A 66 5.24 -2.15 -12.86
C ASP A 66 4.95 -2.45 -11.38
N ALA A 67 5.77 -1.91 -10.46
CA ALA A 67 5.59 -1.98 -9.01
C ALA A 67 5.04 -0.65 -8.45
N TYR A 68 5.90 0.16 -7.83
CA TYR A 68 5.56 1.45 -7.24
C TYR A 68 5.76 2.64 -8.19
N GLY A 69 6.10 2.36 -9.45
CA GLY A 69 6.45 3.35 -10.46
C GLY A 69 7.95 3.71 -10.47
N PRO A 70 8.41 4.39 -11.54
CA PRO A 70 9.74 4.98 -11.56
C PRO A 70 9.83 6.12 -10.53
N ILE A 71 11.05 6.43 -10.08
CA ILE A 71 11.31 7.70 -9.39
C ILE A 71 10.91 8.81 -10.35
N ARG A 72 9.98 9.65 -9.92
CA ARG A 72 9.55 10.84 -10.66
C ARG A 72 10.37 12.01 -10.16
N GLU A 73 11.23 12.54 -11.01
CA GLU A 73 11.97 13.76 -10.73
C GLU A 73 11.04 14.96 -10.51
N ASP A 74 9.82 14.93 -11.08
CA ASP A 74 8.78 15.94 -10.83
C ASP A 74 8.30 15.99 -9.37
N LEU A 75 8.51 14.90 -8.62
CA LEU A 75 8.20 14.80 -7.20
C LEU A 75 9.41 15.15 -6.32
N VAL A 76 10.53 15.54 -6.92
CA VAL A 76 11.68 16.08 -6.21
C VAL A 76 11.48 17.58 -6.10
N HIS A 77 11.31 18.06 -4.87
CA HIS A 77 11.08 19.47 -4.60
C HIS A 77 12.22 20.04 -3.78
N GLU A 78 12.62 21.25 -4.15
CA GLU A 78 13.53 22.03 -3.34
C GLU A 78 12.72 22.89 -2.37
N VAL A 79 12.92 22.63 -1.08
CA VAL A 79 12.22 23.32 0.00
C VAL A 79 13.24 24.13 0.81
N PRO A 80 12.92 25.39 1.16
CA PRO A 80 13.83 26.19 1.95
C PRO A 80 13.98 25.59 3.35
N LYS A 81 15.20 25.61 3.88
CA LYS A 81 15.52 25.03 5.20
C LYS A 81 14.69 25.63 6.35
N THR A 82 14.10 26.81 6.13
CA THR A 82 13.18 27.48 7.07
C THR A 82 11.88 26.70 7.34
N HIS A 83 11.50 25.78 6.45
CA HIS A 83 10.33 24.91 6.65
C HIS A 83 10.62 23.74 7.59
N PHE A 84 11.90 23.47 7.85
CA PHE A 84 12.32 22.43 8.77
C PHE A 84 12.71 23.06 10.11
N PRO A 85 12.49 22.34 11.23
CA PRO A 85 12.95 22.81 12.52
C PRO A 85 14.47 23.01 12.50
N ALA A 86 14.92 24.22 12.84
CA ALA A 86 16.34 24.60 12.80
C ALA A 86 17.23 23.79 13.75
N ASP A 87 16.63 23.14 14.75
CA ASP A 87 17.29 22.26 15.73
C ASP A 87 17.35 20.79 15.29
N ALA A 88 16.80 20.42 14.13
CA ALA A 88 16.96 19.06 13.59
C ALA A 88 18.25 18.95 12.78
N ASP A 89 19.09 17.96 13.12
CA ASP A 89 20.24 17.56 12.30
C ASP A 89 19.72 16.89 11.03
N ILE A 90 19.39 17.68 10.00
CA ILE A 90 18.87 17.16 8.73
C ILE A 90 20.04 16.52 7.98
N GLN A 91 20.00 15.20 7.85
CA GLN A 91 20.99 14.45 7.09
C GLN A 91 20.39 13.91 5.79
N PRO A 92 21.18 13.85 4.69
CA PRO A 92 20.81 13.10 3.50
C PRO A 92 20.46 11.65 3.85
N GLY A 93 19.34 11.15 3.32
CA GLY A 93 18.80 9.82 3.58
C GLY A 93 17.76 9.76 4.70
N MET A 94 17.52 10.85 5.45
CA MET A 94 16.47 10.86 6.46
C MET A 94 15.08 10.97 5.82
N ALA A 95 14.15 10.15 6.30
CA ALA A 95 12.75 10.25 5.96
C ALA A 95 12.01 11.14 6.98
N PHE A 96 11.26 12.13 6.51
CA PHE A 96 10.41 13.00 7.30
C PHE A 96 8.95 12.86 6.88
N GLN A 97 8.02 13.03 7.82
CA GLN A 97 6.61 13.14 7.51
C GLN A 97 6.27 14.63 7.32
N ALA A 98 5.80 14.99 6.13
CA ALA A 98 5.36 16.33 5.77
C ALA A 98 3.83 16.36 5.59
N GLU A 99 3.23 17.53 5.80
CA GLU A 99 1.79 17.74 5.60
C GLU A 99 1.52 18.30 4.20
N GLY A 100 0.67 17.63 3.44
CA GLY A 100 0.33 17.99 2.07
C GLY A 100 -1.15 18.32 1.88
N PRO A 101 -1.49 18.87 0.72
CA PRO A 101 -2.88 19.19 0.38
C PRO A 101 -3.78 17.94 0.29
N GLN A 102 -3.20 16.75 0.18
CA GLN A 102 -3.91 15.45 0.13
C GLN A 102 -3.78 14.66 1.44
N GLY A 103 -3.16 15.23 2.47
CA GLY A 103 -2.87 14.54 3.75
C GLY A 103 -1.37 14.43 4.05
N PRO A 104 -1.00 13.79 5.16
CA PRO A 104 0.40 13.59 5.52
C PRO A 104 1.08 12.62 4.55
N PHE A 105 2.25 12.99 4.05
CA PHE A 105 3.07 12.17 3.16
C PHE A 105 4.50 12.06 3.70
N MET A 106 5.22 11.00 3.33
CA MET A 106 6.63 10.85 3.68
C MET A 106 7.50 11.43 2.58
N ILE A 107 8.56 12.13 2.97
CA ILE A 107 9.61 12.65 2.10
C ILE A 107 10.96 12.11 2.54
N VAL A 108 11.85 11.87 1.59
CA VAL A 108 13.24 11.49 1.87
C VAL A 108 14.15 12.64 1.46
N VAL A 109 15.05 13.05 2.36
CA VAL A 109 16.03 14.09 2.06
C VAL A 109 17.10 13.51 1.14
N GLN A 110 17.23 14.03 -0.09
CA GLN A 110 18.32 13.64 -0.98
C GLN A 110 19.59 14.44 -0.71
N THR A 111 19.46 15.75 -0.52
CA THR A 111 20.61 16.64 -0.36
C THR A 111 20.23 17.82 0.50
N VAL A 112 21.16 18.22 1.37
CA VAL A 112 21.02 19.41 2.23
C VAL A 112 22.11 20.39 1.81
N THR A 113 21.73 21.61 1.44
CA THR A 113 22.66 22.72 1.25
C THR A 113 22.53 23.72 2.40
N ASP A 114 23.35 24.77 2.41
CA ASP A 114 23.32 25.81 3.45
C ASP A 114 21.98 26.56 3.52
N GLN A 115 21.25 26.68 2.41
CA GLN A 115 20.01 27.46 2.32
C GLN A 115 18.77 26.62 1.95
N THR A 116 18.94 25.53 1.20
CA THR A 116 17.82 24.74 0.67
C THR A 116 18.03 23.24 0.87
N VAL A 117 16.92 22.51 0.97
CA VAL A 117 16.90 21.06 1.15
C VAL A 117 16.16 20.46 -0.03
N THR A 118 16.81 19.54 -0.74
CA THR A 118 16.20 18.75 -1.81
C THR A 118 15.52 17.56 -1.18
N VAL A 119 14.19 17.52 -1.27
CA VAL A 119 13.37 16.45 -0.72
C VAL A 119 12.69 15.69 -1.84
N ASP A 120 12.60 14.39 -1.66
CA ASP A 120 12.02 13.46 -2.61
C ASP A 120 10.69 12.95 -2.04
N LEU A 121 9.59 13.24 -2.75
CA LEU A 121 8.24 12.80 -2.39
C LEU A 121 7.90 11.41 -2.96
N ASN A 122 8.84 10.74 -3.64
CA ASN A 122 8.61 9.42 -4.16
C ASN A 122 8.46 8.40 -3.02
N HIS A 123 7.69 7.35 -3.30
CA HIS A 123 7.60 6.21 -2.40
C HIS A 123 9.02 5.64 -2.17
N PRO A 124 9.40 5.24 -0.94
CA PRO A 124 10.76 4.76 -0.66
C PRO A 124 11.19 3.56 -1.52
N MET A 125 10.22 2.81 -2.06
CA MET A 125 10.42 1.67 -2.97
C MET A 125 10.28 2.01 -4.47
N ALA A 126 9.96 3.25 -4.83
CA ALA A 126 9.91 3.68 -6.22
C ALA A 126 11.31 3.65 -6.85
N GLY A 127 11.39 3.30 -8.14
CA GLY A 127 12.66 3.20 -8.87
C GLY A 127 13.53 1.98 -8.53
N LYS A 128 13.14 1.14 -7.55
CA LYS A 128 13.87 -0.09 -7.23
C LYS A 128 13.24 -1.30 -7.93
N ARG A 129 14.09 -2.21 -8.42
CA ARG A 129 13.65 -3.50 -8.94
C ARG A 129 13.35 -4.44 -7.77
N LEU A 130 12.16 -5.02 -7.79
CA LEU A 130 11.63 -5.83 -6.70
C LEU A 130 11.52 -7.28 -7.16
N HIS A 131 12.06 -8.20 -6.35
CA HIS A 131 11.94 -9.64 -6.58
C HIS A 131 10.91 -10.20 -5.62
N PHE A 132 9.81 -10.69 -6.17
CA PHE A 132 8.71 -11.30 -5.44
C PHE A 132 8.76 -12.82 -5.60
N ASP A 133 9.03 -13.51 -4.51
CA ASP A 133 8.84 -14.96 -4.40
C ASP A 133 7.43 -15.21 -3.88
N VAL A 134 6.53 -15.66 -4.76
CA VAL A 134 5.12 -15.90 -4.41
C VAL A 134 4.77 -17.37 -4.41
N THR A 135 3.96 -17.77 -3.45
CA THR A 135 3.42 -19.11 -3.28
C THR A 135 1.92 -19.03 -3.15
N VAL A 136 1.19 -19.62 -4.09
CA VAL A 136 -0.27 -19.60 -4.07
C VAL A 136 -0.77 -20.64 -3.08
N GLN A 137 -1.34 -20.19 -1.96
CA GLN A 137 -1.86 -21.08 -0.92
C GLN A 137 -3.30 -21.50 -1.19
N GLU A 138 -4.12 -20.57 -1.69
CA GLU A 138 -5.54 -20.82 -1.94
C GLU A 138 -6.03 -20.02 -3.15
N VAL A 139 -6.91 -20.63 -3.95
CA VAL A 139 -7.61 -19.97 -5.06
C VAL A 139 -9.06 -20.42 -5.04
N ARG A 140 -10.00 -19.48 -4.85
CA ARG A 140 -11.44 -19.74 -4.84
C ARG A 140 -12.21 -18.58 -5.45
N GLU A 141 -13.49 -18.80 -5.74
CA GLU A 141 -14.39 -17.71 -6.14
C GLU A 141 -14.58 -16.74 -4.96
N PRO A 142 -14.54 -15.42 -5.19
CA PRO A 142 -14.71 -14.45 -4.14
C PRO A 142 -16.15 -14.51 -3.62
N ALA A 143 -16.32 -14.57 -2.31
CA ALA A 143 -17.64 -14.43 -1.71
C ALA A 143 -18.06 -12.94 -1.71
N ALA A 144 -19.35 -12.67 -1.53
CA ALA A 144 -19.86 -11.30 -1.41
C ALA A 144 -19.17 -10.52 -0.27
N ASP A 145 -18.87 -11.20 0.85
CA ASP A 145 -18.10 -10.64 1.95
C ASP A 145 -16.68 -10.22 1.52
N ASP A 146 -15.97 -11.05 0.75
CA ASP A 146 -14.60 -10.75 0.29
C ASP A 146 -14.58 -9.53 -0.63
N LEU A 147 -15.60 -9.40 -1.50
CA LEU A 147 -15.77 -8.24 -2.39
C LEU A 147 -16.03 -6.96 -1.59
N SER A 148 -16.80 -7.04 -0.51
CA SER A 148 -17.02 -5.90 0.38
C SER A 148 -15.76 -5.51 1.16
N ALA A 149 -14.96 -6.48 1.61
CA ALA A 149 -13.69 -6.22 2.28
C ALA A 149 -12.65 -5.61 1.34
N ALA A 150 -12.61 -6.05 0.08
CA ALA A 150 -11.76 -5.45 -0.94
C ALA A 150 -12.18 -3.99 -1.27
N ALA A 151 -13.49 -3.70 -1.26
CA ALA A 151 -13.99 -2.34 -1.43
C ALA A 151 -13.68 -1.45 -0.22
N ASP A 152 -13.70 -1.99 0.99
CA ASP A 152 -13.38 -1.26 2.23
C ASP A 152 -11.89 -0.97 2.34
N ALA A 153 -11.02 -1.93 1.96
CA ALA A 153 -9.56 -1.77 1.92
C ALA A 153 -9.08 -0.71 0.90
N GLY A 154 -9.92 -0.36 -0.08
CA GLY A 154 -9.64 0.68 -1.08
C GLY A 154 -10.09 2.09 -0.69
N CYS A 155 -10.76 2.28 0.45
CA CYS A 155 -11.34 3.57 0.83
C CYS A 155 -10.48 4.31 1.87
N GLY A 156 -9.25 4.66 1.46
CA GLY A 156 -8.42 5.64 2.15
C GLY A 156 -8.84 7.07 1.82
N CYS A 157 -9.74 7.63 2.64
CA CYS A 157 -10.08 9.05 2.84
C CYS A 157 -10.72 9.88 1.70
N GLY A 158 -11.86 10.50 2.04
CA GLY A 158 -12.41 11.67 1.33
C GLY A 158 -13.57 12.34 2.08
N CYS A 159 -13.25 13.27 2.97
CA CYS A 159 -14.23 14.21 3.55
C CYS A 159 -14.83 15.13 2.47
N GLY A 160 -16.15 15.38 2.57
CA GLY A 160 -16.79 16.68 2.32
C GLY A 160 -17.07 17.09 0.87
N GLY A 161 -18.37 17.23 0.53
CA GLY A 161 -18.81 17.88 -0.70
C GLY A 161 -20.26 17.56 -1.08
N ASP A 162 -21.18 18.24 -0.39
CA ASP A 162 -22.60 18.50 -0.61
C ASP A 162 -23.22 18.09 -1.97
N GLU A 163 -24.23 17.22 -2.00
CA GLU A 163 -25.67 17.58 -1.97
C GLU A 163 -26.56 16.32 -2.09
N ALA A 164 -27.44 16.17 -1.09
CA ALA A 164 -28.64 15.33 -0.93
C ALA A 164 -28.97 14.24 -1.97
N ASP A 165 -28.95 12.97 -1.55
CA ASP A 165 -30.19 12.20 -1.31
C ASP A 165 -29.92 10.91 -0.49
N GLY A 166 -30.51 10.87 0.70
CA GLY A 166 -30.72 9.74 1.62
C GLY A 166 -29.91 8.45 1.51
N CYS A 167 -28.92 8.29 2.40
CA CYS A 167 -28.56 6.98 2.94
C CYS A 167 -28.76 6.98 4.46
N GLY A 168 -29.91 6.46 4.89
CA GLY A 168 -30.23 6.28 6.31
C GLY A 168 -29.35 5.21 6.94
N CYS A 169 -28.47 5.62 7.86
CA CYS A 169 -27.85 4.70 8.80
C CYS A 169 -28.92 4.27 9.83
N GLY A 170 -29.65 3.22 9.51
CA GLY A 170 -30.42 2.47 10.50
C GLY A 170 -29.46 1.93 11.54
N SER A 171 -29.42 2.60 12.69
CA SER A 171 -28.87 2.04 13.92
C SER A 171 -29.63 0.74 14.21
N GLY A 172 -28.89 -0.36 14.37
CA GLY A 172 -29.46 -1.68 14.63
C GLY A 172 -28.48 -2.54 15.44
N ASP A 173 -28.46 -2.27 16.74
CA ASP A 173 -28.40 -3.25 17.83
C ASP A 173 -27.23 -4.26 17.87
N ALA A 174 -26.13 -3.79 18.46
CA ALA A 174 -25.27 -4.64 19.27
C ALA A 174 -26.00 -5.00 20.59
N GLU A 175 -26.42 -6.26 20.74
CA GLU A 175 -26.90 -6.81 22.01
C GLU A 175 -25.76 -6.87 23.05
N LYS A 176 -25.51 -5.75 23.75
CA LYS A 176 -24.88 -5.76 25.07
C LYS A 176 -25.97 -5.84 26.13
N LYS A 177 -26.19 -7.04 26.68
CA LYS A 177 -26.87 -7.17 27.97
C LYS A 177 -25.98 -6.61 29.07
N GLY A 178 -26.49 -5.57 29.74
CA GLY A 178 -26.26 -5.35 31.15
C GLY A 178 -25.35 -4.18 31.53
N GLY A 179 -25.95 -3.12 32.06
CA GLY A 179 -25.36 -2.34 33.14
C GLY A 179 -24.90 -0.93 32.78
N CYS A 180 -25.85 0.00 32.71
CA CYS A 180 -25.60 1.42 32.93
C CYS A 180 -25.15 1.65 34.39
N GLY A 181 -24.10 2.44 34.58
CA GLY A 181 -23.63 2.88 35.88
C GLY A 181 -22.75 4.11 35.75
N CYS A 182 -23.37 5.28 35.74
CA CYS A 182 -22.69 6.57 35.80
C CYS A 182 -21.90 6.69 37.11
N ARG A 183 -20.56 6.74 37.01
CA ARG A 183 -19.69 7.65 37.75
C ARG A 183 -18.30 7.73 37.11
#